data_AF-A0A8S3RI45-F1
#
_entry.id   AF-A0A8S3RI45-F1
#
_cell.length_a   1.000
_cell.length_b   1.000
_cell.length_c   1.000
_cell.angle_alpha   90.00
_cell.angle_beta   90.00
_cell.angle_gamma   90.00
#
_symmetry.space_group_name_H-M   'P 1'
#
loop_
_entity.id
_entity.type
_entity.pdbx_description
1 polymer ?
#
loop_
_entity_poly.entity_id
_entity_poly.type
_entity_poly.pdbx_seq_one_letter_code
_entity_poly.pdbx_strand_id
1 'polypeptide(L)'
;MSNNNSRKPNEVIVNQTSITSEDESPILSKLKELLEAADGTDNCFPGLVLSIIGDSESYVPKPWNTVAFTSGLLQSIQGVKKSWVIYRGKTGGISRLIYDAFRETSNTKSPTEPKNKNKETFNNNTLIAIRPAKKIEKKGKDKVTEPNWCISLKSDFEDDQKPHPRRYKWFNRYVCHFLEKLSAEYTPLLSKENEKVLIKMRVPVLVIAVEGDQYTIHQIKEAIQRNIPVLLMKGSGKAVDFIIEYLQESSQVERENILKVNAPLLLEENGENTGTQPSYYNF
;
A
#
# COMPACT_ATOMS: atom_id res chain seq x y z
N MET A 1 -2.20 33.29 26.78
CA MET A 1 -2.35 31.83 26.92
C MET A 1 -2.62 31.25 25.54
N SER A 2 -1.60 30.67 24.91
CA SER A 2 -1.65 30.22 23.51
C SER A 2 -2.23 28.82 23.41
N ASN A 3 -3.37 28.70 22.72
CA ASN A 3 -3.97 27.42 22.32
C ASN A 3 -3.11 26.79 21.22
N ASN A 4 -2.18 25.92 21.60
CA ASN A 4 -1.46 25.04 20.66
C ASN A 4 -2.31 23.78 20.38
N ASN A 5 -3.34 23.94 19.54
CA ASN A 5 -3.95 22.81 18.86
C ASN A 5 -3.06 22.43 17.66
N SER A 6 -2.01 21.64 17.93
CA SER A 6 -1.37 20.88 16.85
C SER A 6 -2.40 19.88 16.34
N ARG A 7 -3.00 20.16 15.17
CA ARG A 7 -3.87 19.21 14.47
C ARG A 7 -3.11 17.89 14.36
N LYS A 8 -3.56 16.86 15.09
CA LYS A 8 -3.14 15.49 14.82
C LYS A 8 -3.55 15.19 13.37
N PRO A 9 -2.72 14.47 12.59
CA PRO A 9 -3.16 13.96 11.31
C PRO A 9 -4.43 13.13 11.52
N ASN A 10 -5.23 13.01 10.48
CA ASN A 10 -6.48 12.28 10.51
C ASN A 10 -6.19 10.78 10.62
N GLU A 11 -5.94 10.34 11.85
CA GLU A 11 -5.69 8.96 12.24
C GLU A 11 -7.02 8.28 12.47
N VAL A 12 -7.22 7.15 11.77
CA VAL A 12 -8.41 6.34 11.95
C VAL A 12 -8.04 4.97 12.44
N ILE A 13 -8.66 4.57 13.55
CA ILE A 13 -8.39 3.31 14.24
C ILE A 13 -9.48 2.31 13.89
N VAL A 14 -9.09 1.14 13.40
CA VAL A 14 -9.99 0.01 13.14
C VAL A 14 -9.68 -1.12 14.11
N ASN A 15 -10.68 -1.65 14.83
CA ASN A 15 -10.57 -2.85 15.68
C ASN A 15 -11.31 -4.00 14.98
N GLN A 16 -10.72 -5.18 14.79
CA GLN A 16 -11.52 -6.34 14.37
C GLN A 16 -10.88 -7.73 14.58
N THR A 17 -11.78 -8.68 14.85
CA THR A 17 -11.58 -10.09 15.21
C THR A 17 -12.01 -10.97 14.02
N SER A 18 -11.06 -11.61 13.34
CA SER A 18 -11.27 -12.63 12.28
C SER A 18 -11.86 -12.14 10.95
N ILE A 19 -11.18 -12.40 9.82
CA ILE A 19 -11.68 -11.99 8.51
C ILE A 19 -12.75 -12.97 7.98
N THR A 20 -14.01 -12.55 7.88
CA THR A 20 -15.15 -13.32 7.32
C THR A 20 -16.00 -12.43 6.38
N SER A 21 -17.04 -12.98 5.75
CA SER A 21 -17.97 -12.23 4.88
C SER A 21 -18.65 -11.01 5.53
N GLU A 22 -18.48 -10.81 6.84
CA GLU A 22 -19.01 -9.69 7.62
C GLU A 22 -18.09 -8.43 7.63
N ASP A 23 -16.87 -8.50 7.07
CA ASP A 23 -15.90 -7.37 7.05
C ASP A 23 -16.13 -6.33 5.94
N GLU A 24 -17.10 -6.52 5.07
CA GLU A 24 -17.41 -5.55 4.02
C GLU A 24 -17.85 -4.21 4.62
N SER A 25 -18.61 -4.25 5.73
CA SER A 25 -19.19 -3.05 6.35
C SER A 25 -18.14 -2.10 6.96
N PRO A 26 -17.16 -2.56 7.77
CA PRO A 26 -16.07 -1.71 8.26
C PRO A 26 -15.20 -1.11 7.15
N ILE A 27 -14.86 -1.91 6.12
CA ILE A 27 -14.03 -1.45 4.99
C ILE A 27 -14.78 -0.36 4.20
N LEU A 28 -16.07 -0.58 3.89
CA LEU A 28 -16.91 0.39 3.20
C LEU A 28 -17.11 1.67 4.03
N SER A 29 -17.32 1.55 5.34
CA SER A 29 -17.38 2.70 6.24
C SER A 29 -16.10 3.51 6.20
N LYS A 30 -14.94 2.84 6.20
CA LYS A 30 -13.64 3.50 6.15
C LYS A 30 -13.39 4.20 4.81
N LEU A 31 -13.81 3.58 3.70
CA LEU A 31 -13.73 4.17 2.37
C LEU A 31 -14.56 5.44 2.27
N LYS A 32 -15.78 5.43 2.81
CA LYS A 32 -16.64 6.62 2.88
C LYS A 32 -16.00 7.72 3.71
N GLU A 33 -15.45 7.40 4.88
CA GLU A 33 -14.76 8.39 5.72
C GLU A 33 -13.52 8.98 5.03
N LEU A 34 -12.73 8.17 4.30
CA LEU A 34 -11.62 8.67 3.50
C LEU A 34 -12.08 9.52 2.32
N LEU A 35 -13.20 9.16 1.70
CA LEU A 35 -13.79 9.92 0.59
C LEU A 35 -14.27 11.29 1.07
N GLU A 36 -15.03 11.32 2.18
CA GLU A 36 -15.57 12.52 2.80
C GLU A 36 -14.47 13.46 3.29
N ALA A 37 -13.38 12.91 3.79
CA ALA A 37 -12.33 13.71 4.38
C ALA A 37 -11.17 14.03 3.43
N ALA A 38 -11.05 13.32 2.30
CA ALA A 38 -10.26 13.75 1.15
C ALA A 38 -10.99 14.92 0.45
N ASP A 39 -10.87 16.09 1.07
CA ASP A 39 -11.47 17.42 0.84
C ASP A 39 -11.42 17.90 -0.64
N GLY A 40 -12.11 17.18 -1.53
CA GLY A 40 -12.27 17.50 -2.94
C GLY A 40 -13.71 17.87 -3.23
N THR A 41 -13.92 19.02 -3.87
CA THR A 41 -15.24 19.61 -4.20
C THR A 41 -16.15 18.71 -5.05
N ASP A 42 -15.69 17.54 -5.46
CA ASP A 42 -16.35 16.61 -6.35
C ASP A 42 -16.79 15.27 -5.70
N ASN A 43 -16.54 15.00 -4.42
CA ASN A 43 -17.01 13.79 -3.69
C ASN A 43 -16.80 12.46 -4.45
N CYS A 44 -15.82 12.43 -5.35
CA CYS A 44 -15.54 11.32 -6.25
C CYS A 44 -14.34 10.50 -5.78
N PHE A 45 -14.38 9.19 -6.05
CA PHE A 45 -13.26 8.29 -5.87
C PHE A 45 -12.07 8.69 -6.76
N PRO A 46 -10.82 8.36 -6.37
CA PRO A 46 -9.64 8.68 -7.17
C PRO A 46 -9.72 8.06 -8.58
N GLY A 47 -9.13 8.76 -9.55
CA GLY A 47 -8.95 8.27 -10.91
C GLY A 47 -7.82 7.25 -11.05
N LEU A 48 -6.97 7.09 -10.03
CA LEU A 48 -5.90 6.08 -9.96
C LEU A 48 -5.53 5.77 -8.51
N VAL A 49 -5.33 4.49 -8.20
CA VAL A 49 -4.81 4.03 -6.91
C VAL A 49 -3.56 3.19 -7.13
N LEU A 50 -2.45 3.58 -6.50
CA LEU A 50 -1.19 2.82 -6.50
C LEU A 50 -0.90 2.34 -5.08
N SER A 51 -0.85 1.04 -4.86
CA SER A 51 -0.49 0.44 -3.57
C SER A 51 0.93 -0.10 -3.60
N ILE A 52 1.83 0.50 -2.84
CA ILE A 52 3.24 0.12 -2.85
C ILE A 52 3.53 -0.83 -1.69
N ILE A 53 4.11 -1.98 -2.01
CA ILE A 53 4.41 -3.06 -1.06
C ILE A 53 5.90 -3.43 -1.15
N GLY A 54 6.37 -4.15 -0.13
CA GLY A 54 7.77 -4.59 -0.06
C GLY A 54 8.58 -4.04 1.12
N ASP A 55 7.93 -3.38 2.08
CA ASP A 55 8.58 -2.96 3.33
C ASP A 55 8.96 -4.17 4.21
N SER A 56 10.16 -4.70 3.95
CA SER A 56 10.78 -5.80 4.69
C SER A 56 11.26 -5.36 6.07
N GLU A 57 11.17 -6.26 7.06
CA GLU A 57 11.81 -6.08 8.38
C GLU A 57 13.21 -6.72 8.43
N SER A 58 13.48 -7.66 7.53
CA SER A 58 14.78 -8.29 7.33
C SER A 58 15.50 -7.59 6.18
N TYR A 59 16.07 -6.42 6.48
CA TYR A 59 16.74 -5.57 5.51
C TYR A 59 18.12 -6.14 5.17
N VAL A 60 18.26 -6.73 3.97
CA VAL A 60 19.55 -6.84 3.30
C VAL A 60 19.39 -6.08 1.98
N PRO A 61 19.78 -4.79 1.93
CA PRO A 61 19.55 -3.97 0.76
C PRO A 61 20.38 -4.50 -0.39
N LYS A 62 19.70 -4.84 -1.48
CA LYS A 62 20.32 -4.88 -2.80
C LYS A 62 20.24 -3.46 -3.35
N PRO A 63 21.35 -2.78 -3.66
CA PRO A 63 21.28 -1.45 -4.24
C PRO A 63 20.49 -1.50 -5.55
N TRP A 64 19.45 -0.69 -5.68
CA TRP A 64 18.63 -0.59 -6.86
C TRP A 64 18.25 0.88 -7.11
N ASN A 65 17.76 1.21 -8.29
CA ASN A 65 17.58 2.60 -8.71
C ASN A 65 16.32 3.24 -8.10
N THR A 66 16.42 3.63 -6.82
CA THR A 66 15.35 4.26 -6.05
C THR A 66 14.91 5.61 -6.61
N VAL A 67 15.82 6.37 -7.24
CA VAL A 67 15.52 7.68 -7.86
C VAL A 67 14.68 7.52 -9.11
N ALA A 68 15.01 6.57 -9.99
CA ALA A 68 14.19 6.26 -11.15
C ALA A 68 12.79 5.78 -10.73
N PHE A 69 12.71 4.99 -9.67
CA PHE A 69 11.43 4.56 -9.13
C PHE A 69 10.57 5.69 -8.58
N THR A 70 11.12 6.52 -7.68
CA THR A 70 10.33 7.60 -7.07
C THR A 70 9.91 8.63 -8.11
N SER A 71 10.80 8.98 -9.06
CA SER A 71 10.45 9.89 -10.15
C SER A 71 9.36 9.29 -11.06
N GLY A 72 9.49 8.02 -11.47
CA GLY A 72 8.49 7.33 -12.28
C GLY A 72 7.14 7.21 -11.56
N LEU A 73 7.15 6.90 -10.26
CA LEU A 73 5.95 6.89 -9.42
C LEU A 73 5.27 8.26 -9.39
N LEU A 74 6.02 9.32 -9.13
CA LEU A 74 5.50 10.68 -9.07
C LEU A 74 4.98 11.15 -10.44
N GLN A 75 5.64 10.78 -11.53
CA GLN A 75 5.19 11.07 -12.90
C GLN A 75 3.91 10.31 -13.25
N SER A 76 3.75 9.06 -12.80
CA SER A 76 2.56 8.25 -13.11
C SER A 76 1.26 8.83 -12.55
N ILE A 77 1.36 9.61 -11.47
CA ILE A 77 0.23 10.30 -10.83
C ILE A 77 0.13 11.79 -11.24
N GLN A 78 1.06 12.27 -12.08
CA GLN A 78 0.95 13.61 -12.66
C GLN A 78 -0.08 13.59 -13.80
N GLY A 79 -0.99 14.56 -13.79
CA GLY A 79 -2.05 14.67 -14.80
C GLY A 79 -3.32 13.86 -14.50
N VAL A 80 -3.29 12.96 -13.52
CA VAL A 80 -4.51 12.34 -12.99
C VAL A 80 -5.23 13.34 -12.09
N LYS A 81 -6.54 13.52 -12.32
CA LYS A 81 -7.34 14.50 -11.57
C LYS A 81 -7.30 14.24 -10.07
N LYS A 82 -7.31 12.99 -9.60
CA LYS A 82 -7.19 12.63 -8.18
C LYS A 82 -6.53 11.26 -8.08
N SER A 83 -5.42 11.14 -7.37
CA SER A 83 -4.70 9.86 -7.23
C SER A 83 -4.48 9.52 -5.78
N TRP A 84 -4.62 8.25 -5.41
CA TRP A 84 -4.25 7.77 -4.08
C TRP A 84 -3.01 6.89 -4.16
N VAL A 85 -2.02 7.19 -3.32
CA VAL A 85 -0.86 6.31 -3.14
C VAL A 85 -0.94 5.72 -1.75
N ILE A 86 -1.12 4.41 -1.70
CA ILE A 86 -1.26 3.63 -0.47
C ILE A 86 0.08 2.96 -0.18
N TYR A 87 0.55 3.08 1.06
CA TYR A 87 1.82 2.48 1.48
C TYR A 87 1.78 2.14 2.98
N ARG A 88 2.82 1.46 3.50
CA ARG A 88 2.81 0.92 4.86
C ARG A 88 3.07 1.93 5.97
N GLY A 89 3.63 3.11 5.66
CA GLY A 89 3.88 4.15 6.66
C GLY A 89 4.93 3.80 7.72
N LYS A 90 5.93 2.97 7.40
CA LYS A 90 7.08 2.72 8.28
C LYS A 90 8.08 3.88 8.28
N THR A 91 8.90 3.97 9.33
CA THR A 91 9.93 5.00 9.49
C THR A 91 11.19 4.77 8.65
N GLY A 92 11.36 3.58 8.07
CA GLY A 92 12.51 3.20 7.22
C GLY A 92 12.06 2.46 5.96
N GLY A 93 13.04 2.00 5.17
CA GLY A 93 12.81 1.23 3.95
C GLY A 93 12.08 2.00 2.86
N ILE A 94 11.29 1.27 2.06
CA ILE A 94 10.48 1.78 0.95
C ILE A 94 9.47 2.83 1.43
N SER A 95 8.86 2.62 2.60
CA SER A 95 7.94 3.61 3.19
C SER A 95 8.57 4.97 3.38
N ARG A 96 9.81 5.02 3.88
CA ARG A 96 10.52 6.27 4.08
C ARG A 96 10.87 6.93 2.75
N LEU A 97 11.33 6.14 1.79
CA LEU A 97 11.65 6.59 0.43
C LEU A 97 10.45 7.26 -0.26
N ILE A 98 9.27 6.62 -0.21
CA ILE A 98 8.03 7.18 -0.78
C ILE A 98 7.66 8.48 -0.06
N TYR A 99 7.68 8.46 1.27
CA TYR A 99 7.32 9.62 2.07
C TYR A 99 8.20 10.83 1.76
N ASP A 100 9.53 10.65 1.71
CA ASP A 100 10.46 11.73 1.39
C ASP A 100 10.24 12.26 -0.04
N ALA A 101 10.01 11.39 -1.03
CA ALA A 101 9.74 11.80 -2.41
C ALA A 101 8.45 12.65 -2.56
N PHE A 102 7.37 12.26 -1.88
CA PHE A 102 6.13 13.04 -1.86
C PHE A 102 6.29 14.37 -1.11
N ARG A 103 7.11 14.40 -0.05
CA ARG A 103 7.40 15.64 0.68
C ARG A 103 8.25 16.60 -0.14
N GLU A 104 9.32 16.11 -0.77
CA GLU A 104 10.20 16.94 -1.58
C GLU A 104 9.45 17.57 -2.75
N THR A 105 8.60 16.82 -3.44
CA THR A 105 7.77 17.38 -4.53
C THR A 105 6.77 18.42 -4.05
N SER A 106 6.27 18.34 -2.81
CA SER A 106 5.42 19.37 -2.22
C SER A 106 6.19 20.66 -1.89
N ASN A 107 7.44 20.53 -1.44
CA ASN A 107 8.28 21.66 -1.03
C ASN A 107 8.98 22.37 -2.22
N THR A 108 9.39 21.62 -3.24
CA THR A 108 10.13 22.17 -4.40
C THR A 108 9.26 23.05 -5.30
N LYS A 109 7.93 22.94 -5.21
CA LYS A 109 6.98 23.84 -5.88
C LYS A 109 6.89 25.24 -5.25
N SER A 110 7.62 25.50 -4.18
CA SER A 110 7.70 26.82 -3.54
C SER A 110 9.15 27.35 -3.46
N PRO A 111 9.61 28.09 -4.49
CA PRO A 111 10.63 29.10 -4.24
C PRO A 111 10.32 30.55 -4.71
N THR A 112 9.22 30.85 -5.42
CA THR A 112 9.19 32.13 -6.17
C THR A 112 7.90 32.95 -6.24
N GLU A 113 6.87 32.74 -5.42
CA GLU A 113 5.72 33.66 -5.44
C GLU A 113 5.32 34.23 -4.06
N PRO A 114 5.08 35.55 -3.95
CA PRO A 114 4.62 36.18 -2.73
C PRO A 114 3.23 35.64 -2.35
N LYS A 115 3.10 35.28 -1.08
CA LYS A 115 1.92 34.65 -0.47
C LYS A 115 0.65 35.50 -0.62
N ASN A 116 -0.08 35.33 -1.72
CA ASN A 116 -1.50 35.66 -1.79
C ASN A 116 -2.31 34.48 -1.23
N LYS A 117 -3.04 34.73 -0.14
CA LYS A 117 -3.73 33.73 0.69
C LYS A 117 -4.96 33.07 0.06
N ASN A 118 -5.15 33.12 -1.26
CA ASN A 118 -6.33 32.52 -1.89
C ASN A 118 -5.90 31.55 -3.00
N LYS A 119 -6.14 30.25 -2.72
CA LYS A 119 -5.91 29.05 -3.54
C LYS A 119 -4.44 28.65 -3.75
N GLU A 120 -3.86 28.06 -2.70
CA GLU A 120 -2.82 27.06 -2.89
C GLU A 120 -3.43 25.88 -3.68
N THR A 121 -3.14 25.76 -4.97
CA THR A 121 -3.46 24.56 -5.76
C THR A 121 -2.52 23.43 -5.33
N PHE A 122 -2.81 22.82 -4.18
CA PHE A 122 -2.24 21.53 -3.82
C PHE A 122 -2.78 20.47 -4.78
N ASN A 123 -1.87 19.71 -5.42
CA ASN A 123 -2.21 18.59 -6.31
C ASN A 123 -3.16 17.62 -5.58
N ASN A 124 -4.23 17.19 -6.25
CA ASN A 124 -5.23 16.20 -5.79
C ASN A 124 -4.67 14.77 -5.52
N ASN A 125 -3.37 14.63 -5.28
CA ASN A 125 -2.71 13.37 -5.00
C ASN A 125 -2.62 13.18 -3.48
N THR A 126 -3.23 12.12 -2.96
CA THR A 126 -3.30 11.80 -1.54
C THR A 126 -2.36 10.65 -1.20
N LEU A 127 -1.44 10.87 -0.26
CA LEU A 127 -0.61 9.79 0.30
C LEU A 127 -1.29 9.21 1.55
N ILE A 128 -1.63 7.93 1.52
CA ILE A 128 -2.38 7.21 2.56
C ILE A 128 -1.49 6.12 3.16
N ALA A 129 -1.15 6.24 4.43
CA ALA A 129 -0.48 5.16 5.15
C ALA A 129 -1.51 4.20 5.75
N ILE A 130 -1.36 2.89 5.51
CA ILE A 130 -2.09 1.85 6.24
C ILE A 130 -1.07 1.06 7.05
N ARG A 131 -1.19 1.09 8.37
CA ARG A 131 -0.21 0.47 9.28
C ARG A 131 -0.90 -0.33 10.40
N PRO A 132 -0.28 -1.41 10.91
CA PRO A 132 -0.71 -1.99 12.17
C PRO A 132 -0.61 -0.94 13.28
N ALA A 133 -1.65 -0.80 14.09
CA ALA A 133 -1.61 0.02 15.28
C ALA A 133 -0.54 -0.56 16.23
N LYS A 134 0.51 0.22 16.49
CA LYS A 134 1.42 -0.01 17.60
C LYS A 134 1.10 1.02 18.66
N LYS A 135 1.30 0.70 19.95
CA LYS A 135 1.44 1.73 20.97
C LYS A 135 2.60 2.61 20.53
N ILE A 136 2.33 3.85 20.14
CA ILE A 136 3.37 4.81 19.75
C ILE A 136 4.16 5.11 21.03
N GLU A 137 5.28 4.40 21.26
CA GLU A 137 6.31 4.92 22.14
C GLU A 137 6.83 6.20 21.48
N LYS A 138 6.41 7.34 22.00
CA LYS A 138 6.99 8.63 21.69
C LYS A 138 8.43 8.65 22.17
N LYS A 139 9.35 8.10 21.38
CA LYS A 139 10.78 8.33 21.57
C LYS A 139 11.25 9.38 20.59
N GLY A 140 11.62 10.54 21.15
CA GLY A 140 12.42 11.56 20.47
C GLY A 140 11.66 12.84 20.12
N LYS A 141 12.39 13.96 20.21
CA LYS A 141 11.96 15.32 19.86
C LYS A 141 11.83 15.56 18.34
N ASP A 142 12.03 14.54 17.52
CA ASP A 142 11.84 14.62 16.09
C ASP A 142 10.36 14.42 15.78
N LYS A 143 9.65 15.54 15.59
CA LYS A 143 8.29 15.52 15.04
C LYS A 143 8.38 14.92 13.64
N VAL A 144 8.22 13.60 13.53
CA VAL A 144 7.99 12.94 12.24
C VAL A 144 6.71 13.54 11.70
N THR A 145 6.82 14.39 10.68
CA THR A 145 5.64 14.85 9.95
C THR A 145 4.95 13.60 9.39
N GLU A 146 3.67 13.47 9.71
CA GLU A 146 2.87 12.29 9.39
C GLU A 146 2.25 12.44 7.98
N PRO A 147 1.91 11.34 7.29
CA PRO A 147 1.30 11.37 5.95
C PRO A 147 -0.02 12.15 5.91
N ASN A 148 -0.54 12.46 4.72
CA ASN A 148 -1.83 13.14 4.57
C ASN A 148 -2.95 12.43 5.35
N TRP A 149 -2.93 11.10 5.29
CA TRP A 149 -3.88 10.21 5.96
C TRP A 149 -3.17 9.00 6.56
N CYS A 150 -3.64 8.55 7.73
CA CYS A 150 -3.17 7.33 8.35
C CYS A 150 -4.32 6.45 8.84
N ILE A 151 -4.35 5.20 8.39
CA ILE A 151 -5.26 4.16 8.87
C ILE A 151 -4.44 3.21 9.75
N SER A 152 -4.74 3.23 11.04
CA SER A 152 -4.11 2.38 12.05
C SER A 152 -5.01 1.17 12.33
N LEU A 153 -4.55 -0.03 11.99
CA LEU A 153 -5.29 -1.28 12.15
C LEU A 153 -4.90 -1.99 13.46
N LYS A 154 -5.81 -2.03 14.43
CA LYS A 154 -5.66 -2.84 15.65
C LYS A 154 -6.14 -4.26 15.36
N SER A 155 -5.27 -5.22 15.58
CA SER A 155 -5.67 -6.63 15.57
C SER A 155 -5.84 -7.11 17.00
N ASP A 156 -6.79 -8.01 17.21
CA ASP A 156 -7.11 -8.57 18.52
C ASP A 156 -6.16 -9.70 18.96
N PHE A 157 -5.11 -9.99 18.16
CA PHE A 157 -4.06 -10.93 18.55
C PHE A 157 -3.21 -10.34 19.70
N GLU A 158 -3.48 -10.75 20.93
CA GLU A 158 -2.93 -10.22 22.20
C GLU A 158 -1.43 -10.46 22.47
N ASP A 159 -0.63 -10.94 21.51
CA ASP A 159 0.77 -11.26 21.80
C ASP A 159 1.74 -10.13 21.39
N ASP A 160 2.06 -9.28 22.37
CA ASP A 160 2.93 -8.10 22.25
C ASP A 160 4.42 -8.45 22.07
N GLN A 161 4.82 -9.74 22.15
CA GLN A 161 6.25 -10.08 22.21
C GLN A 161 6.87 -10.61 20.91
N LYS A 162 6.09 -11.10 19.93
CA LYS A 162 6.63 -11.47 18.61
C LYS A 162 5.65 -11.14 17.48
N PRO A 163 6.12 -10.64 16.33
CA PRO A 163 5.30 -10.50 15.14
C PRO A 163 4.79 -11.88 14.71
N HIS A 164 3.59 -12.26 15.15
CA HIS A 164 2.99 -13.53 14.79
C HIS A 164 2.70 -13.54 13.27
N PRO A 165 3.08 -14.59 12.52
CA PRO A 165 2.76 -14.72 11.10
C PRO A 165 1.28 -14.46 10.76
N ARG A 166 0.36 -14.84 11.66
CA ARG A 166 -1.09 -14.61 11.54
C ARG A 166 -1.46 -13.13 11.49
N ARG A 167 -0.79 -12.27 12.25
CA ARG A 167 -1.03 -10.81 12.26
C ARG A 167 -0.68 -10.18 10.91
N TYR A 168 0.40 -10.63 10.29
CA TYR A 168 0.82 -10.16 8.97
C TYR A 168 -0.09 -10.65 7.85
N LYS A 169 -0.46 -11.94 7.89
CA LYS A 169 -1.43 -12.51 6.94
C LYS A 169 -2.77 -11.78 7.00
N TRP A 170 -3.30 -11.55 8.21
CA TRP A 170 -4.52 -10.77 8.42
C TRP A 170 -4.39 -9.34 7.87
N PHE A 171 -3.32 -8.63 8.21
CA PHE A 171 -3.08 -7.27 7.74
C PHE A 171 -3.04 -7.19 6.21
N ASN A 172 -2.29 -8.09 5.57
CA ASN A 172 -2.17 -8.14 4.11
C ASN A 172 -3.52 -8.44 3.47
N ARG A 173 -4.29 -9.37 4.02
CA ARG A 173 -5.65 -9.68 3.56
C ARG A 173 -6.59 -8.48 3.67
N TYR A 174 -6.53 -7.74 4.78
CA TYR A 174 -7.32 -6.51 4.96
C TYR A 174 -6.97 -5.48 3.87
N VAL A 175 -5.68 -5.22 3.65
CA VAL A 175 -5.24 -4.27 2.62
C VAL A 175 -5.72 -4.71 1.23
N CYS A 176 -5.58 -5.98 0.89
CA CYS A 176 -6.05 -6.48 -0.41
C CYS A 176 -7.58 -6.41 -0.55
N HIS A 177 -8.35 -6.67 0.51
CA HIS A 177 -9.81 -6.44 0.50
C HIS A 177 -10.17 -4.96 0.34
N PHE A 178 -9.45 -4.07 1.02
CA PHE A 178 -9.64 -2.63 0.88
C PHE A 178 -9.41 -2.18 -0.57
N LEU A 179 -8.35 -2.68 -1.21
CA LEU A 179 -8.03 -2.40 -2.62
C LEU A 179 -9.06 -3.00 -3.59
N GLU A 180 -9.56 -4.21 -3.31
CA GLU A 180 -10.62 -4.85 -4.09
C GLU A 180 -11.93 -4.07 -4.01
N LYS A 181 -12.31 -3.60 -2.82
CA LYS A 181 -13.51 -2.76 -2.67
C LYS A 181 -13.31 -1.41 -3.36
N LEU A 182 -12.12 -0.82 -3.30
CA LEU A 182 -11.80 0.38 -4.08
C LEU A 182 -11.92 0.16 -5.58
N SER A 183 -11.37 -0.93 -6.11
CA SER A 183 -11.43 -1.22 -7.55
C SER A 183 -12.86 -1.48 -8.01
N ALA A 184 -13.77 -1.83 -7.09
CA ALA A 184 -15.17 -2.01 -7.38
C ALA A 184 -15.95 -0.71 -7.52
N GLU A 185 -15.44 0.40 -7.01
CA GLU A 185 -16.08 1.72 -7.06
C GLU A 185 -15.93 2.39 -8.42
N TYR A 186 -16.76 3.42 -8.66
CA TYR A 186 -16.74 4.18 -9.92
C TYR A 186 -16.16 5.58 -9.75
N THR A 187 -15.37 5.99 -10.73
CA THR A 187 -14.77 7.33 -10.83
C THR A 187 -15.06 7.95 -12.21
N PRO A 188 -15.24 9.28 -12.31
CA PRO A 188 -15.43 9.94 -13.60
C PRO A 188 -14.12 9.99 -14.40
N LEU A 189 -14.14 9.43 -15.61
CA LEU A 189 -12.99 9.42 -16.54
C LEU A 189 -12.85 10.75 -17.29
N LEU A 190 -13.97 11.29 -17.76
CA LEU A 190 -14.04 12.58 -18.44
C LEU A 190 -15.17 13.38 -17.80
N SER A 191 -14.85 14.56 -17.29
CA SER A 191 -15.83 15.59 -16.96
C SER A 191 -15.48 16.81 -17.79
N LYS A 192 -16.21 17.05 -18.89
CA LYS A 192 -16.16 18.36 -19.54
C LYS A 192 -16.98 19.31 -18.69
N GLU A 193 -16.36 20.41 -18.27
CA GLU A 193 -17.10 21.56 -17.73
C GLU A 193 -18.11 21.97 -18.81
N ASN A 194 -19.41 21.78 -18.52
CA ASN A 194 -20.59 22.16 -19.33
C ASN A 194 -21.25 21.12 -20.26
N GLU A 195 -20.86 19.83 -20.30
CA GLU A 195 -21.62 18.79 -21.02
C GLU A 195 -21.91 17.53 -20.17
N LYS A 196 -23.15 17.04 -20.22
CA LYS A 196 -23.72 15.91 -19.45
C LYS A 196 -23.15 14.52 -19.80
N VAL A 197 -22.00 14.41 -20.47
CA VAL A 197 -21.41 13.11 -20.80
C VAL A 197 -20.45 12.71 -19.68
N LEU A 198 -20.99 12.02 -18.69
CA LEU A 198 -20.22 11.45 -17.59
C LEU A 198 -19.85 10.00 -17.94
N ILE A 199 -18.68 9.80 -18.53
CA ILE A 199 -18.14 8.44 -18.69
C ILE A 199 -17.56 8.03 -17.35
N LYS A 200 -18.21 7.07 -16.68
CA LYS A 200 -17.70 6.46 -15.46
C LYS A 200 -16.90 5.22 -15.81
N MET A 201 -15.82 5.00 -15.07
CA MET A 201 -15.06 3.75 -15.10
C MET A 201 -14.85 3.22 -13.68
N ARG A 202 -14.51 1.94 -13.57
CA ARG A 202 -14.02 1.37 -12.30
C ARG A 202 -12.71 2.06 -11.91
N VAL A 203 -12.51 2.29 -10.61
CA VAL A 203 -11.25 2.86 -10.11
C VAL A 203 -10.10 1.92 -10.48
N PRO A 204 -9.11 2.37 -11.27
CA PRO A 204 -7.96 1.53 -11.59
C PRO A 204 -7.06 1.44 -10.35
N VAL A 205 -6.81 0.21 -9.90
CA VAL A 205 -5.96 -0.10 -8.75
C VAL A 205 -4.79 -0.96 -9.22
N LEU A 206 -3.57 -0.58 -8.86
CA LEU A 206 -2.35 -1.33 -9.15
C LEU A 206 -1.53 -1.52 -7.88
N VAL A 207 -1.11 -2.75 -7.60
CA VAL A 207 -0.11 -3.03 -6.57
C VAL A 207 1.28 -3.00 -7.20
N ILE A 208 2.23 -2.31 -6.59
CA ILE A 208 3.63 -2.25 -7.03
C ILE A 208 4.48 -2.92 -5.96
N ALA A 209 5.09 -4.05 -6.31
CA ALA A 209 6.00 -4.78 -5.44
C ALA A 209 7.45 -4.45 -5.79
N VAL A 210 8.19 -3.95 -4.81
CA VAL A 210 9.54 -3.42 -4.99
C VAL A 210 10.56 -4.30 -4.28
N GLU A 211 10.57 -4.25 -2.96
CA GLU A 211 11.36 -5.14 -2.12
C GLU A 211 10.45 -6.22 -1.53
N GLY A 212 10.95 -6.99 -0.57
CA GLY A 212 10.07 -7.78 0.27
C GLY A 212 10.70 -9.02 0.88
N ASP A 213 9.88 -9.64 1.71
CA ASP A 213 10.07 -10.92 2.38
C ASP A 213 8.90 -11.87 2.04
N GLN A 214 8.80 -12.99 2.75
CA GLN A 214 7.71 -13.95 2.60
C GLN A 214 6.31 -13.32 2.75
N TYR A 215 6.16 -12.27 3.57
CA TYR A 215 4.87 -11.61 3.75
C TYR A 215 4.50 -10.78 2.52
N THR A 216 5.51 -10.27 1.81
CA THR A 216 5.27 -9.59 0.53
C THR A 216 4.78 -10.57 -0.52
N ILE A 217 5.35 -11.78 -0.59
CA ILE A 217 4.87 -12.86 -1.47
C ILE A 217 3.43 -13.23 -1.13
N HIS A 218 3.11 -13.35 0.17
CA HIS A 218 1.73 -13.59 0.61
C HIS A 218 0.78 -12.46 0.19
N GLN A 219 1.20 -11.20 0.31
CA GLN A 219 0.39 -10.05 -0.14
C GLN A 219 0.16 -10.04 -1.65
N ILE A 220 1.19 -10.39 -2.44
CA ILE A 220 1.07 -10.54 -3.90
C ILE A 220 0.05 -11.62 -4.25
N LYS A 221 0.14 -12.78 -3.60
CA LYS A 221 -0.84 -13.88 -3.77
C LYS A 221 -2.26 -13.41 -3.47
N GLU A 222 -2.49 -12.76 -2.33
CA GLU A 222 -3.80 -12.25 -1.93
C GLU A 222 -4.33 -11.18 -2.91
N ALA A 223 -3.46 -10.36 -3.51
CA ALA A 223 -3.84 -9.37 -4.53
C ALA A 223 -4.27 -10.04 -5.85
N ILE A 224 -3.47 -11.00 -6.34
CA ILE A 224 -3.76 -11.73 -7.58
C ILE A 224 -5.05 -12.54 -7.45
N GLN A 225 -5.27 -13.21 -6.31
CA GLN A 225 -6.51 -13.95 -6.03
C GLN A 225 -7.78 -13.07 -6.06
N ARG A 226 -7.62 -11.75 -5.93
CA ARG A 226 -8.68 -10.74 -5.98
C ARG A 226 -8.75 -9.99 -7.30
N ASN A 227 -8.06 -10.47 -8.33
CA ASN A 227 -7.96 -9.82 -9.64
C ASN A 227 -7.39 -8.40 -9.58
N ILE A 228 -6.52 -8.11 -8.61
CA ILE A 228 -5.79 -6.85 -8.53
C ILE A 228 -4.44 -7.02 -9.25
N PRO A 229 -4.14 -6.23 -10.29
CA PRO A 229 -2.88 -6.36 -11.01
C PRO A 229 -1.70 -5.99 -10.11
N VAL A 230 -0.58 -6.70 -10.31
CA VAL A 230 0.67 -6.51 -9.58
C VAL A 230 1.80 -6.21 -10.55
N LEU A 231 2.48 -5.08 -10.37
CA LEU A 231 3.72 -4.73 -11.05
C LEU A 231 4.91 -5.18 -10.19
N LEU A 232 5.69 -6.12 -10.71
CA LEU A 232 6.91 -6.60 -10.07
C LEU A 232 8.13 -5.81 -10.58
N MET A 233 8.88 -5.20 -9.67
CA MET A 233 10.11 -4.49 -10.02
C MET A 233 11.31 -5.44 -10.01
N LYS A 234 11.85 -5.73 -11.20
CA LYS A 234 13.05 -6.57 -11.31
C LYS A 234 14.27 -5.84 -10.76
N GLY A 235 15.06 -6.55 -9.98
CA GLY A 235 16.32 -6.11 -9.40
C GLY A 235 16.19 -5.34 -8.08
N SER A 236 14.98 -5.07 -7.59
CA SER A 236 14.78 -4.22 -6.42
C SER A 236 14.78 -4.97 -5.10
N GLY A 237 14.53 -6.29 -5.06
CA GLY A 237 14.64 -7.03 -3.80
C GLY A 237 14.39 -8.52 -3.92
N LYS A 238 14.83 -9.28 -2.90
CA LYS A 238 14.88 -10.75 -2.92
C LYS A 238 13.53 -11.41 -3.20
N ALA A 239 12.46 -11.01 -2.52
CA ALA A 239 11.15 -11.64 -2.73
C ALA A 239 10.61 -11.41 -4.14
N VAL A 240 10.78 -10.21 -4.69
CA VAL A 240 10.30 -9.85 -6.02
C VAL A 240 11.17 -10.50 -7.10
N ASP A 241 12.49 -10.44 -6.94
CA ASP A 241 13.46 -11.09 -7.83
C ASP A 241 13.21 -12.60 -7.89
N PHE A 242 12.96 -13.23 -6.75
CA PHE A 242 12.63 -14.65 -6.67
C PHE A 242 11.36 -15.01 -7.46
N ILE A 243 10.28 -14.24 -7.31
CA ILE A 243 9.05 -14.47 -8.10
C ILE A 243 9.35 -14.33 -9.59
N ILE A 244 10.12 -13.32 -9.98
CA ILE A 244 10.47 -13.09 -11.39
C ILE A 244 11.33 -14.23 -11.93
N GLU A 245 12.36 -14.66 -11.20
CA GLU A 245 13.20 -15.81 -11.58
C GLU A 245 12.35 -17.07 -11.75
N TYR A 246 11.44 -17.34 -10.81
CA TYR A 246 10.52 -18.47 -10.91
C TYR A 246 9.59 -18.38 -12.12
N LEU A 247 9.06 -17.20 -12.44
CA LEU A 247 8.17 -16.99 -13.58
C LEU A 247 8.88 -17.01 -14.94
N GLN A 248 10.17 -16.64 -14.97
CA GLN A 248 10.98 -16.64 -16.18
C GLN A 248 11.56 -18.02 -16.50
N GLU A 249 11.65 -18.91 -15.51
CA GLU A 249 12.19 -20.24 -15.70
C GLU A 249 11.19 -21.16 -16.43
N SER A 250 11.61 -21.62 -17.62
CA SER A 250 10.80 -22.46 -18.50
C SER A 250 10.76 -23.92 -18.05
N SER A 251 11.82 -24.41 -17.41
CA SER A 251 11.94 -25.78 -16.94
C SER A 251 11.20 -25.98 -15.63
N GLN A 252 10.26 -26.92 -15.58
CA GLN A 252 9.58 -27.28 -14.33
C GLN A 252 10.56 -27.79 -13.26
N VAL A 253 11.54 -28.60 -13.66
CA VAL A 253 12.55 -29.13 -12.74
C VAL A 253 13.37 -28.00 -12.12
N GLU A 254 13.76 -27.03 -12.94
CA GLU A 254 14.56 -25.91 -12.45
C GLU A 254 13.74 -24.93 -11.61
N ARG A 255 12.47 -24.71 -11.96
CA ARG A 255 11.51 -23.99 -11.09
C ARG A 255 11.40 -24.63 -9.72
N GLU A 256 11.27 -25.96 -9.64
CA GLU A 256 11.23 -26.67 -8.36
C GLU A 256 12.55 -26.56 -7.59
N ASN A 257 13.69 -26.59 -8.28
CA ASN A 257 15.00 -26.39 -7.66
C ASN A 257 15.12 -24.98 -7.07
N ILE A 258 14.73 -23.95 -7.82
CA ILE A 258 14.70 -22.55 -7.37
C ILE A 258 13.85 -22.42 -6.10
N LEU A 259 12.64 -23.01 -6.08
CA LEU A 259 11.78 -23.00 -4.88
C LEU A 259 12.47 -23.66 -3.68
N LYS A 260 13.02 -24.86 -3.86
CA LYS A 260 13.66 -25.64 -2.78
C LYS A 260 14.89 -24.95 -2.21
N VAL A 261 15.71 -24.35 -3.06
CA VAL A 261 16.98 -23.72 -2.65
C VAL A 261 16.74 -22.32 -2.07
N ASN A 262 15.92 -21.50 -2.75
CA ASN A 262 15.83 -20.08 -2.44
C ASN A 262 14.64 -19.72 -1.54
N ALA A 263 13.65 -20.60 -1.39
CA ALA A 263 12.48 -20.36 -0.55
C ALA A 263 11.96 -21.61 0.18
N PRO A 264 12.81 -22.35 0.93
CA PRO A 264 12.40 -23.57 1.62
C PRO A 264 11.26 -23.33 2.63
N LEU A 265 11.22 -22.16 3.28
CA LEU A 265 10.17 -21.79 4.23
C LEU A 265 8.78 -21.65 3.60
N LEU A 266 8.68 -21.42 2.28
CA LEU A 266 7.40 -21.39 1.58
C LEU A 266 6.82 -22.81 1.39
N LEU A 267 7.65 -23.85 1.50
CA LEU A 267 7.24 -25.25 1.35
C LEU A 267 6.72 -25.84 2.67
N GLU A 268 7.19 -25.35 3.81
CA GLU A 268 6.84 -25.86 5.14
C GLU A 268 5.42 -25.46 5.60
N GLU A 269 4.84 -24.36 5.07
CA GLU A 269 3.52 -23.88 5.49
C GLU A 269 2.34 -24.82 5.12
N ASN A 270 2.57 -25.88 4.31
CA ASN A 270 1.56 -26.87 3.95
C ASN A 270 1.59 -28.14 4.83
N GLY A 271 2.44 -28.17 5.87
CA GLY A 271 2.75 -29.36 6.66
C GLY A 271 1.90 -29.62 7.92
N GLU A 272 0.78 -28.93 8.14
CA GLU A 272 -0.15 -29.31 9.21
C GLU A 272 -1.20 -30.33 8.68
N ASN A 273 -0.91 -31.61 8.93
CA ASN A 273 -1.83 -32.75 8.94
C ASN A 273 -2.69 -33.01 7.69
N THR A 274 -2.15 -33.76 6.71
CA THR A 274 -2.78 -34.98 6.16
C THR A 274 -1.70 -35.77 5.42
N GLY A 275 -1.67 -37.10 5.59
CA GLY A 275 -0.71 -38.01 4.94
C GLY A 275 -0.92 -38.16 3.43
N THR A 276 -0.94 -37.06 2.71
CA THR A 276 -1.08 -36.97 1.26
C THR A 276 0.03 -36.08 0.71
N GLN A 277 0.57 -36.45 -0.45
CA GLN A 277 1.71 -35.80 -1.08
C GLN A 277 1.59 -34.26 -1.11
N PRO A 278 2.71 -33.53 -1.00
CA PRO A 278 2.69 -32.07 -1.01
C PRO A 278 2.08 -31.57 -2.32
N SER A 279 0.90 -30.95 -2.24
CA SER A 279 0.33 -30.22 -3.37
C SER A 279 1.17 -28.96 -3.57
N TYR A 280 1.91 -28.94 -4.68
CA TYR A 280 2.68 -27.77 -5.09
C TYR A 280 1.74 -26.59 -5.38
N TYR A 281 2.17 -25.40 -4.99
CA TYR A 281 1.54 -24.15 -5.42
C TYR A 281 1.58 -24.06 -6.95
N ASN A 282 0.43 -24.14 -7.61
CA ASN A 282 0.27 -23.54 -8.92
C ASN A 282 0.17 -22.02 -8.69
N PHE A 283 1.26 -21.31 -8.98
CA PHE A 283 1.25 -19.85 -9.13
C PHE A 283 0.46 -19.44 -10.38
#